data_AF-A0A945QQ69-F1
#
_entry.id   AF-A0A945QQ69-F1
#
_cell.length_a   1.000
_cell.length_b   1.000
_cell.length_c   1.000
_cell.angle_alpha   90.00
_cell.angle_beta   90.00
_cell.angle_gamma   90.00
#
_symmetry.space_group_name_H-M   'P 1'
#
loop_
_entity.id
_entity.type
_entity.pdbx_description
1 polymer ?
#
loop_
_entity_poly.entity_id
_entity_poly.type
_entity_poly.pdbx_seq_one_letter_code
_entity_poly.pdbx_strand_id
1 'polypeptide(L)'
;MKGKSTGWFHLEKLDGRSWFITPEGNAFFPVSLAHIYTGNSQPTVQKLYDGDKDVWIEKRFSQVRALGFHCALAGATSQCRDPEGYVEVEKVEALFRRESFPYAAGLFLIPHPNELPQGKERPDIFSSALSRLGRRVSSWCLLAVRR
;
A
#
# COMPACT_ATOMS: atom_id res chain seq x y z
N MET A 1 -17.51 16.82 6.50
CA MET A 1 -16.61 17.91 6.95
C MET A 1 -15.64 18.25 5.82
N LYS A 2 -15.24 19.52 5.70
CA LYS A 2 -14.37 20.01 4.62
C LYS A 2 -13.12 20.66 5.21
N GLY A 3 -11.96 20.30 4.68
CA GLY A 3 -10.67 20.94 4.92
C GLY A 3 -10.15 21.63 3.65
N LYS A 4 -8.87 21.99 3.64
CA LYS A 4 -8.23 22.65 2.48
C LYS A 4 -8.03 21.67 1.32
N SER A 5 -8.34 22.10 0.10
CA SER A 5 -7.99 21.34 -1.11
C SER A 5 -6.54 21.64 -1.50
N THR A 6 -5.64 20.69 -1.28
CA THR A 6 -4.19 20.89 -1.52
C THR A 6 -3.66 20.09 -2.71
N GLY A 7 -4.46 19.18 -3.28
CA GLY A 7 -3.98 18.19 -4.24
C GLY A 7 -3.27 16.99 -3.60
N TRP A 8 -3.18 16.94 -2.26
CA TRP A 8 -2.52 15.86 -1.53
C TRP A 8 -3.34 15.42 -0.31
N PHE A 9 -3.22 14.15 0.05
CA PHE A 9 -3.64 13.72 1.39
C PHE A 9 -2.81 14.46 2.45
N HIS A 10 -3.48 15.01 3.46
CA HIS A 10 -2.81 15.67 4.59
C HIS A 10 -3.66 15.55 5.86
N LEU A 11 -3.09 15.96 7.00
CA LEU A 11 -3.81 16.05 8.26
C LEU A 11 -4.24 17.50 8.50
N GLU A 12 -5.49 17.68 8.94
CA GLU A 12 -6.02 18.98 9.36
C GLU A 12 -6.84 18.82 10.64
N LYS A 13 -6.80 19.82 11.52
CA LYS A 13 -7.65 19.84 12.71
C LYS A 13 -8.96 20.57 12.38
N LEU A 14 -10.06 19.83 12.38
CA LEU A 14 -11.40 20.33 12.12
C LEU A 14 -12.28 20.03 13.35
N ASP A 15 -12.98 21.04 13.86
CA ASP A 15 -13.88 20.92 15.03
C ASP A 15 -13.22 20.23 16.24
N GLY A 16 -11.96 20.60 16.51
CA GLY A 16 -11.22 20.07 17.65
C GLY A 16 -10.58 18.69 17.45
N ARG A 17 -10.79 18.01 16.31
CA ARG A 17 -10.26 16.68 16.02
C ARG A 17 -9.35 16.68 14.79
N SER A 18 -8.35 15.79 14.78
CA SER A 18 -7.49 15.60 13.62
C SER A 18 -8.15 14.65 12.62
N TRP A 19 -8.19 15.06 11.35
CA TRP A 19 -8.74 14.28 10.24
C TRP A 19 -7.71 14.14 9.14
N PHE A 20 -7.72 13.00 8.44
CA PHE A 20 -7.14 12.98 7.10
C PHE A 20 -8.06 13.78 6.17
N ILE A 21 -7.47 14.54 5.27
CA ILE A 21 -8.17 15.31 4.25
C ILE A 21 -7.69 14.80 2.90
N THR A 22 -8.64 14.44 2.03
CA THR A 22 -8.39 14.06 0.63
C THR A 22 -7.79 15.24 -0.17
N PRO A 23 -7.15 14.97 -1.33
CA PRO A 23 -6.66 16.02 -2.23
C PRO A 23 -7.69 17.11 -2.54
N GLU A 24 -8.97 16.75 -2.64
CA GLU A 24 -10.12 17.63 -2.96
C GLU A 24 -10.74 18.30 -1.71
N GLY A 25 -10.13 18.13 -0.53
CA GLY A 25 -10.55 18.80 0.71
C GLY A 25 -11.66 18.08 1.49
N ASN A 26 -12.02 16.83 1.17
CA ASN A 26 -12.98 16.06 1.98
C ASN A 26 -12.31 15.44 3.19
N ALA A 27 -12.93 15.55 4.37
CA ALA A 27 -12.53 14.75 5.52
C ALA A 27 -12.65 13.25 5.20
N PHE A 28 -11.64 12.50 5.62
CA PHE A 28 -11.41 11.12 5.29
C PHE A 28 -11.08 10.34 6.54
N PHE A 29 -11.76 9.21 6.73
CA PHE A 29 -11.47 8.26 7.78
C PHE A 29 -11.07 6.95 7.11
N PRO A 30 -9.79 6.54 7.13
CA PRO A 30 -9.34 5.36 6.40
C PRO A 30 -9.93 4.08 7.01
N VAL A 31 -10.73 3.36 6.23
CA VAL A 31 -11.15 1.99 6.54
C VAL A 31 -10.54 1.11 5.46
N SER A 32 -9.46 0.42 5.84
CA SER A 32 -8.59 -0.29 4.90
C SER A 32 -8.49 -1.77 5.22
N LEU A 33 -8.28 -2.56 4.16
CA LEU A 33 -7.83 -3.94 4.29
C LEU A 33 -6.34 -4.03 3.95
N ALA A 34 -5.59 -4.80 4.74
CA ALA A 34 -4.20 -5.16 4.44
C ALA A 34 -4.15 -6.44 3.61
N HIS A 35 -3.09 -6.60 2.81
CA HIS A 35 -2.85 -7.82 2.03
C HIS A 35 -4.02 -8.21 1.11
N ILE A 36 -4.64 -7.23 0.46
CA ILE A 36 -5.75 -7.46 -0.49
C ILE A 36 -5.31 -8.43 -1.60
N TYR A 37 -4.06 -8.28 -2.05
CA TYR A 37 -3.40 -9.14 -3.01
C TYR A 37 -2.09 -9.66 -2.43
N THR A 38 -1.95 -10.98 -2.34
CA THR A 38 -0.82 -11.69 -1.72
C THR A 38 -0.65 -13.07 -2.32
N GLY A 39 0.58 -13.59 -2.40
CA GLY A 39 0.88 -14.96 -2.85
C GLY A 39 0.18 -16.04 -2.01
N ASN A 40 -0.13 -15.75 -0.75
CA ASN A 40 -0.93 -16.62 0.11
C ASN A 40 -2.34 -16.90 -0.44
N SER A 41 -2.79 -16.13 -1.43
CA SER A 41 -4.09 -16.34 -2.09
C SER A 41 -4.05 -17.40 -3.18
N GLN A 42 -2.87 -17.87 -3.61
CA GLN A 42 -2.74 -18.82 -4.73
C GLN A 42 -3.62 -20.08 -4.61
N PRO A 43 -3.75 -20.74 -3.43
CA PRO A 43 -4.69 -21.86 -3.29
C PRO A 43 -6.15 -21.46 -3.51
N THR A 44 -6.52 -20.24 -3.11
CA THR A 44 -7.87 -19.70 -3.31
C THR A 44 -8.12 -19.38 -4.78
N VAL A 45 -7.13 -18.78 -5.46
CA VAL A 45 -7.21 -18.48 -6.90
C VAL A 45 -7.35 -19.77 -7.69
N GLN A 46 -6.55 -20.79 -7.38
CA GLN A 46 -6.62 -22.07 -8.07
C GLN A 46 -7.98 -22.75 -7.90
N LYS A 47 -8.54 -22.71 -6.68
CA LYS A 47 -9.78 -23.44 -6.36
C LYS A 47 -11.06 -22.73 -6.81
N LEU A 48 -11.11 -21.41 -6.69
CA LEU A 48 -12.35 -20.64 -6.88
C LEU A 48 -12.39 -19.86 -8.21
N TYR A 49 -11.26 -19.77 -8.90
CA TYR A 49 -11.11 -19.01 -10.14
C TYR A 49 -10.39 -19.81 -11.23
N ASP A 50 -10.24 -21.13 -11.06
CA ASP A 50 -9.55 -22.03 -11.98
C ASP A 50 -8.12 -21.59 -12.35
N GLY A 51 -7.46 -20.86 -11.43
CA GLY A 51 -6.13 -20.30 -11.65
C GLY A 51 -6.13 -18.94 -12.37
N ASP A 52 -7.29 -18.41 -12.76
CA ASP A 52 -7.42 -17.11 -13.40
C ASP A 52 -7.23 -15.96 -12.38
N LYS A 53 -6.00 -15.46 -12.35
CA LYS A 53 -5.57 -14.37 -11.48
C LYS A 53 -6.26 -13.05 -11.80
N ASP A 54 -6.60 -12.80 -13.06
CA ASP A 54 -7.14 -11.52 -13.51
C ASP A 54 -8.60 -11.38 -13.10
N VAL A 55 -9.37 -12.45 -13.30
CA VAL A 55 -10.75 -12.53 -12.82
C VAL A 55 -10.79 -12.45 -11.30
N TRP A 56 -9.83 -13.07 -10.60
CA TRP A 56 -9.72 -12.94 -9.15
C TRP A 56 -9.45 -11.50 -8.70
N ILE A 57 -8.50 -10.79 -9.32
CA ILE A 57 -8.16 -9.41 -8.96
C ILE A 57 -9.38 -8.50 -9.03
N GLU A 58 -10.08 -8.48 -10.17
CA GLU A 58 -11.23 -7.60 -10.39
C GLU A 58 -12.42 -7.95 -9.47
N LYS A 59 -12.70 -9.25 -9.28
CA LYS A 59 -13.76 -9.70 -8.36
C LYS A 59 -13.43 -9.39 -6.91
N ARG A 60 -12.18 -9.60 -6.49
CA ARG A 60 -11.73 -9.31 -5.13
C ARG A 60 -11.81 -7.81 -4.84
N PHE A 61 -11.43 -6.96 -5.78
CA PHE A 61 -11.60 -5.51 -5.64
C PHE A 61 -13.07 -5.14 -5.41
N SER A 62 -13.95 -5.67 -6.26
CA SER A 62 -15.40 -5.43 -6.15
C SER A 62 -15.94 -5.87 -4.80
N GLN A 63 -15.47 -7.00 -4.26
CA GLN A 63 -15.84 -7.49 -2.92
C GLN A 63 -15.33 -6.56 -1.81
N VAL A 64 -14.08 -6.11 -1.88
CA VAL A 64 -13.49 -5.18 -0.91
C VAL A 64 -14.31 -3.89 -0.86
N ARG A 65 -14.71 -3.36 -2.02
CA ARG A 65 -15.59 -2.19 -2.13
C ARG A 65 -16.98 -2.46 -1.54
N ALA A 66 -17.59 -3.60 -1.88
CA ALA A 66 -18.90 -3.98 -1.37
C ALA A 66 -18.93 -4.17 0.15
N LEU A 67 -17.81 -4.58 0.76
CA LEU A 67 -17.63 -4.67 2.21
C LEU A 67 -17.43 -3.30 2.90
N GLY A 68 -17.38 -2.20 2.15
CA GLY A 68 -17.24 -0.85 2.68
C GLY A 68 -15.80 -0.40 2.89
N PHE A 69 -14.80 -1.17 2.45
CA PHE A 69 -13.42 -0.70 2.45
C PHE A 69 -13.20 0.27 1.29
N HIS A 70 -12.61 1.42 1.60
CA HIS A 70 -12.42 2.50 0.64
C HIS A 70 -10.96 2.95 0.51
N CYS A 71 -10.03 2.23 1.13
CA CYS A 71 -8.60 2.33 0.86
C CYS A 71 -7.87 1.00 1.14
N ALA A 72 -6.59 0.92 0.78
CA ALA A 72 -5.72 -0.22 1.09
C ALA A 72 -4.59 0.16 2.05
N LEU A 73 -4.23 -0.77 2.95
CA LEU A 73 -2.98 -0.71 3.71
C LEU A 73 -1.93 -1.55 2.97
N ALA A 74 -0.74 -0.98 2.76
CA ALA A 74 0.37 -1.57 2.01
C ALA A 74 0.16 -1.68 0.48
N GLY A 75 -0.87 -1.06 -0.09
CA GLY A 75 -1.00 -0.79 -1.54
C GLY A 75 -0.94 -1.98 -2.48
N ALA A 76 -0.61 -1.72 -3.75
CA ALA A 76 -0.25 -2.72 -4.75
C ALA A 76 0.99 -3.52 -4.35
N THR A 77 1.83 -2.91 -3.53
CA THR A 77 2.95 -3.52 -2.84
C THR A 77 2.52 -4.44 -1.72
N SER A 78 1.26 -4.87 -1.55
CA SER A 78 0.83 -5.73 -0.44
C SER A 78 1.57 -7.08 -0.36
N GLN A 79 2.35 -7.40 -1.39
CA GLN A 79 3.38 -8.42 -1.47
C GLN A 79 4.75 -7.95 -0.99
N CYS A 80 4.83 -6.88 -0.22
CA CYS A 80 6.04 -6.11 0.06
C CYS A 80 7.16 -6.88 0.80
N ARG A 81 6.93 -8.16 1.08
CA ARG A 81 7.83 -9.11 1.72
C ARG A 81 7.85 -10.49 1.03
N ASP A 82 7.17 -10.62 -0.09
CA ASP A 82 7.17 -11.80 -0.95
C ASP A 82 8.12 -11.51 -2.14
N PRO A 83 9.38 -11.96 -2.07
CA PRO A 83 10.38 -11.65 -3.09
C PRO A 83 10.05 -12.28 -4.45
N GLU A 84 9.20 -13.31 -4.48
CA GLU A 84 8.80 -14.01 -5.71
C GLU A 84 7.61 -13.36 -6.41
N GLY A 85 6.85 -12.50 -5.71
CA GLY A 85 5.78 -11.68 -6.26
C GLY A 85 4.70 -12.44 -7.03
N TYR A 86 3.55 -12.73 -6.42
CA TYR A 86 2.45 -13.44 -7.09
C TYR A 86 1.63 -12.57 -8.06
N VAL A 87 1.58 -11.25 -7.86
CA VAL A 87 0.71 -10.30 -8.59
C VAL A 87 1.58 -9.14 -9.08
N GLU A 88 1.38 -8.78 -10.33
CA GLU A 88 2.06 -7.68 -10.98
C GLU A 88 1.64 -6.35 -10.33
N VAL A 89 2.59 -5.67 -9.69
CA VAL A 89 2.35 -4.43 -8.93
C VAL A 89 1.71 -3.37 -9.83
N GLU A 90 2.23 -3.21 -11.05
CA GLU A 90 1.75 -2.23 -12.03
C GLU A 90 0.28 -2.44 -12.38
N LYS A 91 -0.17 -3.70 -12.39
CA LYS A 91 -1.57 -4.05 -12.69
C LYS A 91 -2.51 -3.58 -11.59
N VAL A 92 -2.12 -3.81 -10.33
CA VAL A 92 -2.91 -3.38 -9.18
C VAL A 92 -2.86 -1.86 -9.03
N GLU A 93 -1.73 -1.20 -9.29
CA GLU A 93 -1.64 0.26 -9.30
C GLU A 93 -2.53 0.88 -10.37
N ALA A 94 -2.57 0.29 -11.58
CA ALA A 94 -3.46 0.73 -12.64
C ALA A 94 -4.94 0.61 -12.23
N LEU A 95 -5.32 -0.50 -11.59
CA LEU A 95 -6.65 -0.68 -11.01
C LEU A 95 -6.97 0.38 -9.95
N PHE A 96 -6.09 0.58 -8.96
CA PHE A 96 -6.32 1.56 -7.90
C PHE A 96 -6.41 2.99 -8.46
N ARG A 97 -5.61 3.33 -9.47
CA ARG A 97 -5.71 4.62 -10.14
C ARG A 97 -7.03 4.77 -10.89
N ARG A 98 -7.43 3.75 -11.67
CA ARG A 98 -8.69 3.73 -12.43
C ARG A 98 -9.89 3.96 -11.51
N GLU A 99 -9.88 3.33 -10.35
CA GLU A 99 -10.98 3.34 -9.39
C GLU A 99 -10.86 4.47 -8.33
N SER A 100 -9.85 5.33 -8.44
CA SER A 100 -9.52 6.36 -7.44
C SER A 100 -9.47 5.79 -6.02
N PHE A 101 -8.87 4.61 -5.85
CA PHE A 101 -8.81 3.88 -4.59
C PHE A 101 -7.52 4.21 -3.84
N PRO A 102 -7.57 5.03 -2.77
CA PRO A 102 -6.36 5.46 -2.07
C PRO A 102 -5.67 4.29 -1.38
N TYR A 103 -4.35 4.37 -1.25
CA TYR A 103 -3.59 3.38 -0.52
C TYR A 103 -2.38 3.98 0.20
N ALA A 104 -2.02 3.36 1.32
CA ALA A 104 -0.76 3.62 1.99
C ALA A 104 0.34 2.78 1.32
N ALA A 105 1.34 3.45 0.73
CA ALA A 105 2.54 2.80 0.22
C ALA A 105 3.51 2.52 1.36
N GLY A 106 3.81 1.24 1.60
CA GLY A 106 4.78 0.80 2.59
C GLY A 106 6.15 0.59 1.94
N LEU A 107 7.19 1.12 2.56
CA LEU A 107 8.57 0.86 2.16
C LEU A 107 9.34 0.28 3.34
N PHE A 108 9.90 -0.92 3.15
CA PHE A 108 10.74 -1.56 4.17
C PHE A 108 12.21 -1.29 3.88
N LEU A 109 12.82 -0.47 4.73
CA LEU A 109 14.26 -0.17 4.67
C LEU A 109 15.10 -1.17 5.46
N ILE A 110 14.48 -1.90 6.38
CA ILE A 110 15.12 -2.84 7.30
C ILE A 110 14.34 -4.16 7.21
N PRO A 111 15.02 -5.31 7.05
CA PRO A 111 14.37 -6.61 7.06
C PRO A 111 13.59 -6.84 8.36
N HIS A 112 12.47 -7.52 8.26
CA HIS A 112 11.77 -8.03 9.44
C HIS A 112 12.64 -9.02 10.21
N PRO A 113 12.48 -9.18 11.54
CA PRO A 113 13.22 -10.20 12.29
C PRO A 113 13.06 -11.61 11.73
N ASN A 114 11.90 -11.94 11.15
CA ASN A 114 11.65 -13.24 10.53
C ASN A 114 12.30 -13.39 9.13
N GLU A 115 12.79 -12.30 8.55
CA GLU A 115 13.50 -12.28 7.26
C GLU A 115 15.02 -12.23 7.47
N LEU A 116 15.50 -12.06 8.71
CA LEU A 116 16.92 -12.08 9.02
C LEU A 116 17.40 -13.53 9.04
N PRO A 117 18.40 -13.89 8.21
CA PRO A 117 19.02 -15.20 8.29
C PRO A 117 19.57 -15.43 9.71
N GLN A 118 19.51 -16.68 10.17
CA GLN A 118 20.03 -17.04 11.48
C GLN A 118 21.50 -16.60 11.61
N GLY A 119 21.81 -15.92 12.73
CA GLY A 119 23.14 -15.37 12.99
C GLY A 119 23.45 -14.02 12.34
N LYS A 120 22.50 -13.38 11.65
CA LYS A 120 22.63 -11.99 11.18
C LYS A 120 22.07 -11.00 12.19
N GLU A 121 22.81 -9.92 12.42
CA GLU A 121 22.36 -8.79 13.22
C GLU A 121 21.47 -7.85 12.41
N ARG A 122 20.64 -7.07 13.12
CA ARG A 122 19.84 -6.01 12.50
C ARG A 122 20.77 -4.91 11.99
N PRO A 123 20.46 -4.30 10.83
CA PRO A 123 21.15 -3.10 10.38
C PRO A 123 21.14 -2.01 11.45
N ASP A 124 22.31 -1.41 11.72
CA ASP A 124 22.42 -0.25 12.59
C ASP A 124 21.76 0.96 11.93
N ILE A 125 20.74 1.51 12.60
CA ILE A 125 19.97 2.66 12.11
C ILE A 125 20.76 3.97 12.12
N PHE A 126 21.84 4.03 12.91
CA PHE A 126 22.75 5.19 12.97
C PHE A 126 23.87 5.10 11.94
N SER A 127 23.96 3.98 11.21
CA SER A 127 24.99 3.81 10.18
C SER A 127 24.81 4.79 9.02
N SER A 128 25.94 5.27 8.50
CA SER A 128 25.96 6.11 7.28
C SER A 128 25.42 5.38 6.05
N ALA A 129 25.45 4.05 6.05
CA ALA A 129 24.91 3.20 4.99
C ALA A 129 23.38 3.27 4.96
N LEU A 130 22.70 3.07 6.10
CA LEU A 130 21.24 3.16 6.15
C LEU A 130 20.74 4.58 5.89
N SER A 131 21.45 5.59 6.40
CA SER A 131 21.16 7.00 6.11
C SER A 131 21.21 7.33 4.62
N ARG A 132 22.17 6.75 3.88
CA ARG A 132 22.27 6.90 2.42
C ARG A 132 21.14 6.17 1.70
N LEU A 133 20.79 4.96 2.15
CA LEU A 133 19.67 4.20 1.59
C LEU A 133 18.35 4.96 1.77
N GLY A 134 18.07 5.47 2.97
CA GLY A 134 16.86 6.25 3.24
C GLY A 134 16.72 7.46 2.31
N ARG A 135 17.79 8.25 2.13
CA ARG A 135 17.80 9.38 1.17
C ARG A 135 17.54 8.94 -0.26
N ARG A 136 18.15 7.82 -0.68
CA ARG A 136 17.96 7.29 -2.03
C ARG A 136 16.50 6.90 -2.24
N VAL A 137 15.88 6.17 -1.31
CA VAL A 137 14.49 5.75 -1.52
C VAL A 137 13.49 6.90 -1.39
N SER A 138 13.72 7.88 -0.51
CA SER A 138 12.88 9.09 -0.47
C SER A 138 12.83 9.82 -1.81
N SER A 139 13.95 9.85 -2.56
CA SER A 139 14.00 10.41 -3.92
C SER A 139 13.13 9.63 -4.92
N TRP A 140 13.09 8.30 -4.81
CA TRP A 140 12.24 7.44 -5.65
C TRP A 140 10.76 7.56 -5.31
N CYS A 141 10.41 7.62 -4.02
CA CYS A 141 9.02 7.83 -3.60
C CYS A 141 8.48 9.18 -4.10
N LEU A 142 9.27 10.26 -4.08
CA LEU A 142 8.85 11.56 -4.62
C LEU A 142 8.58 11.54 -6.14
N LEU A 143 9.28 10.68 -6.89
CA LEU A 143 9.04 10.49 -8.32
C LEU A 143 7.78 9.66 -8.61
N ALA A 144 7.42 8.72 -7.73
CA ALA A 144 6.24 7.88 -7.89
C ALA A 144 4.91 8.60 -7.59
N VAL A 145 4.92 9.61 -6.70
CA VAL A 145 3.70 10.40 -6.39
C VAL A 145 3.56 11.64 -7.29
N ARG A 146 4.57 11.99 -8.09
CA ARG A 146 4.46 13.03 -9.14
C ARG A 146 4.06 12.41 -10.48
N ARG A 147 2.81 11.95 -10.64
CA ARG A 147 2.19 11.70 -11.95
C ARG A 147 0.71 11.96 -11.92
#